data_AF-A0A962Q0X6-F1
#
_entry.id   AF-A0A962Q0X6-F1
#
_cell.length_a   1.000
_cell.length_b   1.000
_cell.length_c   1.000
_cell.angle_alpha   90.00
_cell.angle_beta   90.00
_cell.angle_gamma   90.00
#
_symmetry.space_group_name_H-M   'P 1'
#
loop_
_entity.id
_entity.type
_entity.pdbx_description
1 polymer ?
#
loop_
_entity_poly.entity_id
_entity_poly.type
_entity_poly.pdbx_seq_one_letter_code
_entity_poly.pdbx_strand_id
1 'polypeptide(L)'
;MKINKKISKFAAAAAAALGLSMGAASASAAFITGSISFSDGFATPPGLVSTATFFDIDSANTTVTGMPLGDFAGFVLPGQAVTSAGPIDTVTPGGTLYQVGGFTFSWGTISSDTNQALSCIGSLCTDTRALQIQGTVSGNGFDATEFAANWTSNGACAKAQGSVSCVAGTYSASWSSSVVALGTPPVDMPTPGVLLLMSAGLLGLAYQRRRKA
;
A
#
# COMPACT_ATOMS: atom_id res chain seq x y z
N MET A 1 -4.26 53.64 53.84
CA MET A 1 -3.93 52.27 53.37
C MET A 1 -3.49 52.36 51.90
N LYS A 2 -2.17 52.38 51.63
CA LYS A 2 -1.60 52.56 50.28
C LYS A 2 -1.18 51.19 49.73
N ILE A 3 -1.90 50.68 48.73
CA ILE A 3 -1.60 49.42 48.05
C ILE A 3 -0.50 49.68 47.01
N ASN A 4 0.62 48.98 47.13
CA ASN A 4 1.83 49.14 46.32
C ASN A 4 1.63 48.63 44.87
N LYS A 5 1.64 49.56 43.90
CA LYS A 5 1.46 49.35 42.44
C LYS A 5 2.58 48.57 41.72
N LYS A 6 3.65 48.12 42.40
CA LYS A 6 4.83 47.57 41.71
C LYS A 6 4.78 46.07 41.40
N ILE A 7 3.81 45.33 41.95
CA ILE A 7 3.75 43.85 41.77
C ILE A 7 3.03 43.44 40.47
N SER A 8 2.28 44.34 39.81
CA SER A 8 1.44 43.96 38.66
C SER A 8 2.18 43.78 37.33
N LYS A 9 3.46 44.15 37.23
CA LYS A 9 4.19 44.16 35.94
C LYS A 9 4.95 42.85 35.64
N PHE A 10 5.20 42.00 36.64
CA PHE A 10 5.90 40.72 36.42
C PHE A 10 4.98 39.54 36.10
N ALA A 11 3.67 39.65 36.36
CA ALA A 11 2.72 38.58 36.08
C ALA A 11 2.29 38.50 34.59
N ALA A 12 2.45 39.58 33.81
CA ALA A 12 1.98 39.63 32.44
C ALA A 12 2.93 38.97 31.42
N ALA A 13 4.22 38.83 31.73
CA ALA A 13 5.21 38.27 30.80
C ALA A 13 5.23 36.72 30.78
N ALA A 14 4.79 36.06 31.85
CA ALA A 14 4.78 34.60 31.93
C ALA A 14 3.57 33.96 31.21
N ALA A 15 2.47 34.70 31.05
CA ALA A 15 1.25 34.19 30.39
C ALA A 15 1.35 34.15 28.85
N ALA A 16 2.22 34.96 28.24
CA ALA A 16 2.35 35.03 26.78
C ALA A 16 3.21 33.91 26.18
N ALA A 17 4.13 33.30 26.95
CA ALA A 17 5.00 32.22 26.47
C ALA A 17 4.34 30.82 26.49
N LEU A 18 3.22 30.66 27.21
CA LEU A 18 2.47 29.40 27.31
C LEU A 18 1.41 29.22 26.20
N GLY A 19 1.14 30.26 25.40
CA GLY A 19 0.10 30.21 24.34
C GLY A 19 0.56 29.65 23.00
N LEU A 20 1.88 29.55 22.75
CA LEU A 20 2.43 29.17 21.44
C LEU A 20 2.82 27.69 21.31
N SER A 21 2.79 26.91 22.40
CA SER A 21 3.15 25.49 22.38
C SER A 21 1.97 24.53 22.16
N MET A 22 0.73 25.04 22.03
CA MET A 22 -0.48 24.21 21.90
C MET A 22 -0.84 23.80 20.45
N GLY A 23 -0.06 24.23 19.45
CA GLY A 23 -0.42 24.05 18.04
C GLY A 23 0.33 22.95 17.27
N ALA A 24 1.38 22.37 17.83
CA ALA A 24 2.09 21.27 17.17
C ALA A 24 1.39 19.94 17.50
N ALA A 25 0.20 19.74 16.95
CA ALA A 25 -0.27 18.38 16.74
C ALA A 25 0.79 17.70 15.87
N SER A 26 1.51 16.74 16.44
CA SER A 26 2.39 15.87 15.68
C SER A 26 1.54 15.26 14.57
N ALA A 27 1.77 15.68 13.32
CA ALA A 27 1.18 15.06 12.15
C ALA A 27 1.69 13.61 12.14
N SER A 28 0.88 12.70 12.70
CA SER A 28 1.15 11.29 12.61
C SER A 28 0.95 10.90 11.16
N ALA A 29 1.98 10.33 10.54
CA ALA A 29 1.83 9.73 9.23
C ALA A 29 0.73 8.67 9.29
N ALA A 30 -0.27 8.78 8.41
CA ALA A 30 -1.33 7.79 8.29
C ALA A 30 -0.93 6.85 7.16
N PHE A 31 -0.31 5.72 7.53
CA PHE A 31 0.06 4.69 6.56
C PHE A 31 -1.15 3.85 6.16
N ILE A 32 -1.11 3.31 4.95
CA ILE A 32 -2.16 2.48 4.36
C ILE A 32 -1.99 1.03 4.84
N THR A 33 -3.06 0.42 5.31
CA THR A 33 -3.10 -0.96 5.76
C THR A 33 -4.24 -1.72 5.12
N GLY A 34 -4.05 -3.03 4.93
CA GLY A 34 -5.09 -3.91 4.39
C GLY A 34 -4.66 -4.64 3.12
N SER A 35 -5.63 -5.26 2.47
CA SER A 35 -5.41 -6.03 1.26
C SER A 35 -6.51 -5.87 0.24
N ILE A 36 -6.15 -6.08 -1.03
CA ILE A 36 -7.04 -6.00 -2.18
C ILE A 36 -6.58 -7.02 -3.21
N SER A 37 -7.51 -7.65 -3.92
CA SER A 37 -7.19 -8.59 -5.00
C SER A 37 -7.79 -8.13 -6.32
N PHE A 38 -7.15 -8.54 -7.41
CA PHE A 38 -7.50 -8.19 -8.78
C PHE A 38 -7.46 -9.46 -9.63
N SER A 39 -8.25 -9.50 -10.70
CA SER A 39 -8.10 -10.53 -11.73
C SER A 39 -8.65 -10.06 -13.06
N ASP A 40 -8.11 -10.60 -14.15
CA ASP A 40 -8.60 -10.41 -15.51
C ASP A 40 -8.03 -11.45 -16.48
N GLY A 41 -8.40 -11.34 -17.76
CA GLY A 41 -7.62 -11.82 -18.90
C GLY A 41 -6.50 -10.87 -19.31
N PHE A 42 -5.80 -11.21 -20.38
CA PHE A 42 -4.85 -10.33 -21.06
C PHE A 42 -5.51 -9.71 -22.28
N ALA A 43 -5.21 -8.43 -22.59
CA ALA A 43 -5.66 -7.82 -23.85
C ALA A 43 -5.06 -8.53 -25.07
N THR A 44 -3.77 -8.82 -24.98
CA THR A 44 -3.06 -9.65 -25.95
C THR A 44 -2.38 -10.81 -25.22
N PRO A 45 -2.89 -12.05 -25.33
CA PRO A 45 -2.27 -13.21 -24.69
C PRO A 45 -0.82 -13.37 -25.16
N PRO A 46 0.17 -13.51 -24.27
CA PRO A 46 1.60 -13.51 -24.62
C PRO A 46 2.09 -14.85 -25.24
N GLY A 47 1.19 -15.66 -25.80
CA GLY A 47 1.46 -17.04 -26.17
C GLY A 47 1.63 -17.91 -24.93
N LEU A 48 2.88 -18.17 -24.52
CA LEU A 48 3.22 -18.91 -23.30
C LEU A 48 3.54 -17.93 -22.16
N VAL A 49 2.73 -17.95 -21.10
CA VAL A 49 2.93 -17.07 -19.93
C VAL A 49 4.23 -17.37 -19.18
N SER A 50 4.68 -18.63 -19.23
CA SER A 50 5.90 -19.13 -18.57
C SER A 50 7.21 -18.60 -19.17
N THR A 51 7.18 -18.10 -20.41
CA THR A 51 8.36 -17.53 -21.10
C THR A 51 8.17 -16.09 -21.52
N ALA A 52 6.98 -15.52 -21.36
CA ALA A 52 6.71 -14.12 -21.64
C ALA A 52 7.66 -13.23 -20.82
N THR A 53 7.97 -12.03 -21.28
CA THR A 53 8.63 -11.01 -20.44
C THR A 53 7.80 -9.76 -20.27
N PHE A 54 6.71 -9.67 -21.04
CA PHE A 54 5.80 -8.55 -21.09
C PHE A 54 4.37 -9.08 -21.00
N PHE A 55 3.59 -8.50 -20.09
CA PHE A 55 2.19 -8.84 -19.87
C PHE A 55 1.34 -7.59 -20.04
N ASP A 56 0.49 -7.61 -21.06
CA ASP A 56 -0.47 -6.54 -21.34
C ASP A 56 -1.77 -6.77 -20.54
N ILE A 57 -1.78 -6.25 -19.32
CA ILE A 57 -2.91 -6.31 -18.39
C ILE A 57 -3.81 -5.08 -18.60
N ASP A 58 -4.57 -5.07 -19.69
CA ASP A 58 -5.46 -3.95 -20.01
C ASP A 58 -6.47 -3.67 -18.88
N SER A 59 -6.60 -2.39 -18.54
CA SER A 59 -7.56 -1.89 -17.55
C SER A 59 -9.03 -2.15 -17.89
N ALA A 60 -9.39 -2.33 -19.16
CA ALA A 60 -10.80 -2.32 -19.59
C ALA A 60 -11.68 -3.36 -18.90
N ASN A 61 -11.12 -4.51 -18.53
CA ASN A 61 -11.86 -5.60 -17.87
C ASN A 61 -11.31 -5.93 -16.47
N THR A 62 -10.26 -5.24 -16.03
CA THR A 62 -9.63 -5.55 -14.76
C THR A 62 -10.55 -5.13 -13.63
N THR A 63 -10.86 -6.08 -12.75
CA THR A 63 -11.78 -5.85 -11.64
C THR A 63 -11.18 -6.26 -10.32
N VAL A 64 -11.65 -5.60 -9.27
CA VAL A 64 -11.38 -5.99 -7.88
C VAL A 64 -12.12 -7.28 -7.58
N THR A 65 -11.39 -8.27 -7.08
CA THR A 65 -11.94 -9.56 -6.65
C THR A 65 -11.83 -9.76 -5.15
N GLY A 66 -12.80 -10.47 -4.59
CA GLY A 66 -12.94 -10.61 -3.15
C GLY A 66 -13.31 -9.29 -2.45
N MET A 67 -13.34 -9.33 -1.12
CA MET A 67 -13.62 -8.17 -0.28
C MET A 67 -12.32 -7.42 0.03
N PRO A 68 -12.19 -6.13 -0.33
CA PRO A 68 -11.10 -5.30 0.15
C PRO A 68 -11.13 -5.20 1.68
N LEU A 69 -9.95 -5.15 2.31
CA LEU A 69 -9.78 -5.08 3.76
C LEU A 69 -9.02 -3.82 4.17
N GLY A 70 -9.12 -3.46 5.45
CA GLY A 70 -8.41 -2.31 6.03
C GLY A 70 -8.86 -0.99 5.41
N ASP A 71 -7.89 -0.11 5.13
CA ASP A 71 -8.14 1.23 4.58
C ASP A 71 -8.75 1.17 3.17
N PHE A 72 -8.67 0.04 2.47
CA PHE A 72 -9.31 -0.13 1.15
C PHE A 72 -10.83 -0.33 1.23
N ALA A 73 -11.34 -0.91 2.32
CA ALA A 73 -12.76 -1.33 2.44
C ALA A 73 -13.76 -0.16 2.36
N GLY A 74 -13.34 1.07 2.67
CA GLY A 74 -14.17 2.26 2.60
C GLY A 74 -14.21 2.96 1.24
N PHE A 75 -13.32 2.61 0.32
CA PHE A 75 -13.13 3.31 -0.96
C PHE A 75 -13.25 2.39 -2.17
N VAL A 76 -13.12 1.08 -1.95
CA VAL A 76 -13.12 0.08 -3.02
C VAL A 76 -14.17 -0.98 -2.72
N LEU A 77 -14.95 -1.34 -3.75
CA LEU A 77 -15.95 -2.40 -3.68
C LEU A 77 -15.53 -3.61 -4.53
N PRO A 78 -15.96 -4.84 -4.15
CA PRO A 78 -15.85 -6.00 -5.02
C PRO A 78 -16.51 -5.76 -6.37
N GLY A 79 -15.88 -6.20 -7.45
CA GLY A 79 -16.36 -6.02 -8.82
C GLY A 79 -16.15 -4.60 -9.38
N GLN A 80 -15.57 -3.68 -8.60
CA GLN A 80 -15.23 -2.35 -9.10
C GLN A 80 -14.16 -2.47 -10.19
N ALA A 81 -14.39 -1.77 -11.30
CA ALA A 81 -13.42 -1.66 -12.39
C ALA A 81 -12.19 -0.87 -11.93
N VAL A 82 -11.01 -1.37 -12.30
CA VAL A 82 -9.75 -0.67 -12.12
C VAL A 82 -9.69 0.45 -13.16
N THR A 83 -9.39 1.68 -12.71
CA THR A 83 -9.34 2.87 -13.57
C THR A 83 -8.14 2.86 -14.50
N SER A 84 -7.04 2.24 -14.08
CA SER A 84 -5.85 2.05 -14.89
C SER A 84 -5.10 0.82 -14.40
N ALA A 85 -4.68 -0.05 -15.31
CA ALA A 85 -3.76 -1.15 -15.08
C ALA A 85 -2.62 -0.97 -16.08
N GLY A 86 -1.37 -1.00 -15.59
CA GLY A 86 -0.19 -0.83 -16.42
C GLY A 86 0.45 -2.18 -16.74
N PRO A 87 1.14 -2.31 -17.88
CA PRO A 87 1.76 -3.56 -18.26
C PRO A 87 2.83 -3.99 -17.25
N ILE A 88 3.05 -5.30 -17.15
CA ILE A 88 4.16 -5.87 -16.36
C ILE A 88 5.28 -6.25 -17.33
N ASP A 89 6.35 -5.46 -17.33
CA ASP A 89 7.61 -5.78 -18.01
C ASP A 89 8.63 -6.32 -16.99
N THR A 90 8.93 -7.61 -17.06
CA THR A 90 9.87 -8.24 -16.12
C THR A 90 11.34 -7.91 -16.43
N VAL A 91 11.63 -7.30 -17.58
CA VAL A 91 12.96 -6.83 -17.97
C VAL A 91 13.20 -5.39 -17.53
N THR A 92 12.14 -4.56 -17.58
CA THR A 92 12.19 -3.16 -17.17
C THR A 92 11.13 -2.85 -16.09
N PRO A 93 11.31 -3.36 -14.85
CA PRO A 93 10.31 -3.17 -13.79
C PRO A 93 10.08 -1.69 -13.47
N GLY A 94 8.82 -1.31 -13.29
CA GLY A 94 8.46 0.05 -12.91
C GLY A 94 7.12 0.52 -13.43
N GLY A 95 6.67 1.66 -12.88
CA GLY A 95 5.48 2.37 -13.33
C GLY A 95 4.24 2.10 -12.46
N THR A 96 3.08 2.48 -12.97
CA THR A 96 1.80 2.25 -12.29
C THR A 96 1.31 0.85 -12.59
N LEU A 97 1.08 0.06 -11.53
CA LEU A 97 0.50 -1.28 -11.63
C LEU A 97 -1.02 -1.21 -11.68
N TYR A 98 -1.65 -0.53 -10.72
CA TYR A 98 -3.12 -0.39 -10.61
C TYR A 98 -3.52 1.02 -10.13
N GLN A 99 -4.70 1.48 -10.55
CA GLN A 99 -5.40 2.63 -9.96
C GLN A 99 -6.86 2.26 -9.69
N VAL A 100 -7.31 2.37 -8.44
CA VAL A 100 -8.68 2.03 -8.04
C VAL A 100 -9.09 2.77 -6.77
N GLY A 101 -10.33 3.28 -6.72
CA GLY A 101 -10.87 3.92 -5.51
C GLY A 101 -10.03 5.07 -4.95
N GLY A 102 -9.33 5.82 -5.81
CA GLY A 102 -8.42 6.90 -5.39
C GLY A 102 -7.05 6.44 -4.90
N PHE A 103 -6.76 5.13 -4.91
CA PHE A 103 -5.43 4.58 -4.65
C PHE A 103 -4.66 4.32 -5.93
N THR A 104 -3.37 4.63 -5.91
CA THR A 104 -2.40 4.35 -6.99
C THR A 104 -1.33 3.42 -6.46
N PHE A 105 -1.21 2.24 -7.09
CA PHE A 105 -0.20 1.24 -6.83
C PHE A 105 0.91 1.41 -7.86
N SER A 106 2.10 1.83 -7.44
CA SER A 106 3.29 1.90 -8.28
C SER A 106 4.24 0.79 -7.89
N TRP A 107 4.71 0.00 -8.84
CA TRP A 107 5.61 -1.12 -8.58
C TRP A 107 7.03 -0.79 -9.04
N GLY A 108 8.02 -1.50 -8.50
CA GLY A 108 9.43 -1.24 -8.84
C GLY A 108 10.35 -2.45 -8.82
N THR A 109 10.02 -3.50 -8.07
CA THR A 109 10.89 -4.66 -7.92
C THR A 109 10.10 -5.97 -8.02
N ILE A 110 10.70 -6.96 -8.67
CA ILE A 110 10.27 -8.36 -8.63
C ILE A 110 11.22 -9.11 -7.70
N SER A 111 10.75 -9.57 -6.55
CA SER A 111 11.57 -10.26 -5.56
C SER A 111 11.65 -11.77 -5.79
N SER A 112 10.70 -12.32 -6.55
CA SER A 112 10.69 -13.73 -6.93
C SER A 112 9.95 -13.88 -8.26
N ASP A 113 10.46 -14.78 -9.10
CA ASP A 113 9.89 -15.13 -10.39
C ASP A 113 9.99 -16.64 -10.56
N THR A 114 8.83 -17.29 -10.61
CA THR A 114 8.71 -18.74 -10.69
C THR A 114 7.82 -19.09 -11.86
N ASN A 115 8.30 -19.97 -12.72
CA ASN A 115 7.59 -20.39 -13.91
C ASN A 115 7.45 -21.91 -13.96
N GLN A 116 6.28 -22.38 -14.35
CA GLN A 116 6.04 -23.77 -14.70
C GLN A 116 6.05 -23.87 -16.22
N ALA A 117 7.02 -24.62 -16.75
CA ALA A 117 7.11 -24.88 -18.18
C ALA A 117 5.84 -25.56 -18.72
N LEU A 118 5.61 -25.37 -20.02
CA LEU A 118 4.49 -25.97 -20.74
C LEU A 118 4.44 -27.49 -20.51
N SER A 119 3.30 -27.95 -19.98
CA SER A 119 3.01 -29.37 -19.80
C SER A 119 1.69 -29.71 -20.47
N CYS A 120 1.62 -30.87 -21.12
CA CYS A 120 0.44 -31.28 -21.87
C CYS A 120 -0.11 -32.62 -21.36
N ILE A 121 -1.41 -32.65 -21.12
CA ILE A 121 -2.17 -33.86 -20.77
C ILE A 121 -3.28 -34.03 -21.80
N GLY A 122 -3.22 -35.11 -22.59
CA GLY A 122 -4.11 -35.29 -23.74
C GLY A 122 -3.92 -34.17 -24.77
N SER A 123 -5.01 -33.46 -25.07
CA SER A 123 -5.04 -32.34 -26.03
C SER A 123 -4.93 -30.96 -25.38
N LEU A 124 -4.83 -30.88 -24.05
CA LEU A 124 -4.69 -29.62 -23.31
C LEU A 124 -3.24 -29.44 -22.89
N CYS A 125 -2.66 -28.28 -23.18
CA CYS A 125 -1.41 -27.85 -22.59
C CYS A 125 -1.63 -26.64 -21.69
N THR A 126 -0.90 -26.59 -20.59
CA THR A 126 -0.96 -25.51 -19.60
C THR A 126 0.44 -25.10 -19.18
N ASP A 127 0.60 -23.82 -18.88
CA ASP A 127 1.81 -23.25 -18.30
C ASP A 127 1.44 -22.15 -17.29
N THR A 128 2.33 -21.86 -16.35
CA THR A 128 2.05 -20.85 -15.31
C THR A 128 3.27 -20.01 -15.02
N ARG A 129 3.03 -18.80 -14.50
CA ARG A 129 4.08 -17.95 -13.94
C ARG A 129 3.56 -17.18 -12.75
N ALA A 130 4.35 -17.14 -11.68
CA ALA A 130 4.06 -16.41 -10.46
C ALA A 130 5.21 -15.47 -10.13
N LEU A 131 4.85 -14.21 -9.86
CA LEU A 131 5.74 -13.11 -9.50
C LEU A 131 5.42 -12.65 -8.08
N GLN A 132 6.47 -12.32 -7.32
CA GLN A 132 6.32 -11.50 -6.11
C GLN A 132 6.77 -10.08 -6.44
N ILE A 133 5.85 -9.15 -6.35
CA ILE A 133 6.04 -7.75 -6.72
C ILE A 133 6.08 -6.90 -5.45
N GLN A 134 6.98 -5.94 -5.41
CA GLN A 134 7.05 -4.92 -4.37
C GLN A 134 6.89 -3.53 -4.99
N GLY A 135 6.27 -2.64 -4.22
CA GLY A 135 5.97 -1.30 -4.67
C GLY A 135 5.49 -0.38 -3.56
N THR A 136 4.87 0.73 -3.96
CA THR A 136 4.27 1.70 -3.07
C THR A 136 2.82 1.96 -3.47
N VAL A 137 1.94 2.10 -2.49
CA VAL A 137 0.56 2.52 -2.64
C VAL A 137 0.41 3.91 -2.03
N SER A 138 -0.30 4.80 -2.72
CA SER A 138 -0.61 6.16 -2.27
C SER A 138 -2.04 6.51 -2.65
N GLY A 139 -2.66 7.47 -1.94
CA GLY A 139 -4.01 7.92 -2.27
C GLY A 139 -4.79 8.37 -1.04
N ASN A 140 -5.96 8.97 -1.29
CA ASN A 140 -6.96 9.31 -0.25
C ASN A 140 -6.43 10.08 0.97
N GLY A 141 -5.34 10.86 0.80
CA GLY A 141 -4.72 11.65 1.87
C GLY A 141 -3.83 10.87 2.84
N PHE A 142 -3.61 9.57 2.60
CA PHE A 142 -2.64 8.75 3.32
C PHE A 142 -1.22 8.97 2.79
N ASP A 143 -0.24 8.68 3.64
CA ASP A 143 1.16 8.67 3.22
C ASP A 143 1.46 7.45 2.34
N ALA A 144 2.38 7.64 1.40
CA ALA A 144 2.84 6.55 0.54
C ALA A 144 3.39 5.41 1.39
N THR A 145 2.86 4.21 1.17
CA THR A 145 3.13 3.03 1.99
C THR A 145 3.63 1.90 1.11
N GLU A 146 4.60 1.13 1.58
CA GLU A 146 5.08 -0.04 0.85
C GLU A 146 3.96 -1.09 0.71
N PHE A 147 3.93 -1.81 -0.42
CA PHE A 147 3.10 -3.00 -0.57
C PHE A 147 3.92 -4.17 -1.09
N ALA A 148 3.46 -5.37 -0.75
CA ALA A 148 3.86 -6.61 -1.40
C ALA A 148 2.66 -7.21 -2.13
N ALA A 149 2.91 -7.81 -3.29
CA ALA A 149 1.88 -8.45 -4.09
C ALA A 149 2.33 -9.81 -4.60
N ASN A 150 1.41 -10.78 -4.57
CA ASN A 150 1.55 -12.01 -5.34
C ASN A 150 0.79 -11.82 -6.63
N TRP A 151 1.44 -12.00 -7.77
CA TRP A 151 0.82 -11.95 -9.09
C TRP A 151 1.00 -13.30 -9.76
N THR A 152 -0.07 -13.86 -10.32
CA THR A 152 -0.04 -15.17 -10.97
C THR A 152 -0.71 -15.10 -12.32
N SER A 153 -0.16 -15.83 -13.28
CA SER A 153 -0.72 -16.01 -14.62
C SER A 153 -0.79 -17.48 -14.96
N ASN A 154 -1.86 -17.85 -15.65
CA ASN A 154 -2.13 -19.20 -16.11
C ASN A 154 -2.43 -19.13 -17.60
N GLY A 155 -1.67 -19.89 -18.38
CA GLY A 155 -1.87 -20.07 -19.81
C GLY A 155 -2.42 -21.45 -20.12
N ALA A 156 -3.24 -21.53 -21.16
CA ALA A 156 -3.76 -22.78 -21.69
C ALA A 156 -3.90 -22.70 -23.21
N CYS A 157 -3.66 -23.82 -23.89
CA CYS A 157 -3.79 -23.94 -25.34
C CYS A 157 -4.12 -25.37 -25.77
N ALA A 158 -4.56 -25.53 -27.03
CA ALA A 158 -4.69 -26.85 -27.63
C ALA A 158 -3.32 -27.39 -28.08
N LYS A 159 -3.05 -28.66 -27.81
CA LYS A 159 -1.82 -29.35 -28.21
C LYS A 159 -1.78 -29.58 -29.72
N ALA A 160 -0.67 -29.25 -30.36
CA ALA A 160 -0.39 -29.61 -31.75
C ALA A 160 -0.16 -31.12 -31.89
N GLN A 161 -0.67 -31.71 -32.97
CA GLN A 161 -0.56 -33.15 -33.19
C GLN A 161 0.91 -33.59 -33.27
N GLY A 162 1.28 -34.60 -32.48
CA GLY A 162 2.64 -35.16 -32.48
C GLY A 162 3.72 -34.26 -31.86
N SER A 163 3.36 -33.13 -31.22
CA SER A 163 4.31 -32.19 -30.63
C SER A 163 3.91 -31.75 -29.21
N VAL A 164 4.86 -31.26 -28.43
CA VAL A 164 4.61 -30.56 -27.14
C VAL A 164 4.63 -29.06 -27.40
N SER A 165 3.72 -28.62 -28.27
CA SER A 165 3.55 -27.21 -28.63
C SER A 165 2.08 -26.87 -28.79
N CYS A 166 1.77 -25.59 -28.70
CA CYS A 166 0.41 -25.09 -28.87
C CYS A 166 0.04 -24.92 -30.35
N VAL A 167 -1.24 -25.15 -30.68
CA VAL A 167 -1.81 -24.74 -31.97
C VAL A 167 -1.99 -23.23 -31.98
N ALA A 168 -1.52 -22.57 -33.03
CA ALA A 168 -1.68 -21.13 -33.21
C ALA A 168 -3.16 -20.70 -33.12
N GLY A 169 -3.43 -19.61 -32.40
CA GLY A 169 -4.79 -19.09 -32.22
C GLY A 169 -5.64 -19.81 -31.16
N THR A 170 -5.10 -20.82 -30.48
CA THR A 170 -5.82 -21.53 -29.39
C THR A 170 -5.40 -21.09 -27.99
N TYR A 171 -4.56 -20.05 -27.90
CA TYR A 171 -4.05 -19.54 -26.63
C TYR A 171 -5.15 -18.80 -25.86
N SER A 172 -5.29 -19.17 -24.61
CA SER A 172 -6.05 -18.43 -23.60
C SER A 172 -5.14 -18.21 -22.41
N ALA A 173 -5.26 -17.07 -21.76
CA ALA A 173 -4.50 -16.79 -20.56
C ALA A 173 -5.28 -15.84 -19.64
N SER A 174 -5.09 -16.02 -18.34
CA SER A 174 -5.69 -15.19 -17.30
C SER A 174 -4.67 -14.91 -16.21
N TRP A 175 -4.89 -13.86 -15.43
CA TRP A 175 -4.06 -13.53 -14.29
C TRP A 175 -4.89 -13.13 -13.08
N SER A 176 -4.25 -13.21 -11.92
CA SER A 176 -4.78 -12.69 -10.66
C SER A 176 -3.65 -12.10 -9.83
N SER A 177 -3.99 -11.13 -8.99
CA SER A 177 -3.05 -10.47 -8.09
C SER A 177 -3.67 -10.27 -6.73
N SER A 178 -2.92 -10.51 -5.66
CA SER A 178 -3.28 -10.11 -4.31
C SER A 178 -2.23 -9.17 -3.77
N VAL A 179 -2.67 -7.99 -3.33
CA VAL A 179 -1.83 -6.91 -2.82
C VAL A 179 -2.09 -6.73 -1.34
N VAL A 180 -1.03 -6.54 -0.57
CA VAL A 180 -1.07 -6.23 0.86
C VAL A 180 -0.25 -4.98 1.11
N ALA A 181 -0.89 -3.93 1.63
CA ALA A 181 -0.19 -2.73 2.09
C ALA A 181 0.43 -3.00 3.46
N LEU A 182 1.73 -2.70 3.59
CA LEU A 182 2.58 -3.03 4.72
C LEU A 182 2.71 -1.87 5.71
N GLY A 183 1.71 -0.98 5.75
CA GLY A 183 1.69 0.13 6.70
C GLY A 183 1.84 -0.41 8.11
N THR A 184 2.87 0.04 8.81
CA THR A 184 2.95 -0.20 10.24
C THR A 184 2.11 0.89 10.90
N PRO A 185 1.10 0.55 11.71
CA PRO A 185 0.47 1.57 12.53
C PRO A 185 1.57 2.21 13.39
N PRO A 186 1.55 3.53 13.58
CA PRO A 186 2.51 4.17 14.47
C PRO A 186 2.44 3.45 15.82
N VAL A 187 3.54 2.80 16.20
CA VAL A 187 3.68 2.21 17.54
C VAL A 187 3.39 3.33 18.52
N ASP A 188 2.40 3.16 19.39
CA ASP A 188 1.87 4.16 20.30
C ASP A 188 3.00 5.02 20.89
N MET A 189 3.30 6.15 20.24
CA MET A 189 4.28 7.09 20.74
C MET A 189 3.65 7.61 22.02
N PRO A 190 4.35 7.58 23.18
CA PRO A 190 3.79 8.03 24.44
C PRO A 190 3.27 9.43 24.22
N THR A 191 1.95 9.55 24.33
CA THR A 191 1.20 10.74 23.96
C THR A 191 1.85 11.94 24.65
N PRO A 192 2.02 13.08 23.98
CA PRO A 192 2.71 14.25 24.55
C PRO A 192 2.19 14.68 25.93
N GLY A 193 0.94 14.30 26.26
CA GLY A 193 0.35 14.46 27.59
C GLY A 193 1.15 13.84 28.73
N VAL A 194 1.84 12.71 28.53
CA VAL A 194 2.66 12.09 29.60
C VAL A 194 3.92 12.90 29.86
N LEU A 195 4.55 13.45 28.82
CA LEU A 195 5.70 14.36 28.95
C LEU A 195 5.30 15.69 29.56
N LEU A 196 4.12 16.21 29.20
CA LEU A 196 3.55 17.40 29.82
C LEU A 196 3.23 17.17 31.30
N LEU A 197 2.65 16.03 31.67
CA LEU A 197 2.38 15.67 33.07
C LEU A 197 3.66 15.45 33.86
N MET A 198 4.70 14.84 33.28
CA MET A 198 6.01 14.71 33.92
C MET A 198 6.67 16.08 34.14
N SER A 199 6.64 16.96 33.14
CA SER A 199 7.23 18.30 33.27
C SER A 199 6.45 19.17 34.26
N ALA A 200 5.11 19.10 34.26
CA ALA A 200 4.26 19.74 35.28
C ALA A 200 4.53 19.19 36.69
N GLY A 201 4.71 17.88 36.83
CA GLY A 201 5.07 17.22 38.09
C GLY A 201 6.44 17.66 38.62
N LEU A 202 7.45 17.76 37.74
CA LEU A 202 8.80 18.24 38.11
C LEU A 202 8.81 19.72 38.50
N LEU A 203 8.06 20.57 37.80
CA LEU A 203 7.90 21.98 38.14
C LEU A 203 7.15 22.15 39.47
N GLY A 204 6.12 21.33 39.73
CA GLY A 204 5.41 21.30 41.01
C GLY A 204 6.32 20.90 42.19
N LEU A 205 7.17 19.87 42.01
CA LEU A 205 8.17 19.45 42.99
C LEU A 205 9.23 20.53 43.26
N ALA A 206 9.73 21.21 42.22
CA ALA A 206 10.68 22.30 42.36
C ALA A 206 10.07 23.50 43.12
N TYR A 207 8.80 23.82 42.87
CA TYR A 207 8.10 24.89 43.58
C TYR A 207 7.85 24.53 45.05
N GLN A 208 7.50 23.28 45.37
CA GLN A 208 7.36 22.84 46.76
C GLN A 208 8.66 22.95 47.55
N ARG A 209 9.81 22.60 46.97
CA ARG A 209 11.12 22.72 47.65
C ARG A 209 11.46 24.16 48.02
N ARG A 210 11.16 25.14 47.15
CA ARG A 210 11.40 26.57 47.42
C ARG A 210 10.54 27.18 48.52
N ARG A 211 9.40 26.57 48.87
CA ARG A 211 8.53 27.06 49.95
C ARG A 211 8.92 26.58 51.35
N LYS A 212 9.75 25.54 51.45
CA LYS A 212 10.18 24.95 52.72
C LYS A 212 11.59 25.39 53.17
N ALA A 213 12.36 26.02 52.27
CA ALA A 213 13.61 26.70 52.59
C ALA A 213 13.32 28.18 52.85
#